data_AF-A0A2G6MQD2-F1
#
_entry.id   AF-A0A2G6MQD2-F1
#
_cell.length_a   1.000
_cell.length_b   1.000
_cell.length_c   1.000
_cell.angle_alpha   90.00
_cell.angle_beta   90.00
_cell.angle_gamma   90.00
#
_symmetry.space_group_name_H-M   'P 1'
#
loop_
_entity.id
_entity.type
_entity.pdbx_description
1 polymer ?
#
loop_
_entity_poly.entity_id
_entity_poly.type
_entity_poly.pdbx_seq_one_letter_code
_entity_poly.pdbx_strand_id
1 'polypeptide(L)'
;MKKRLALSVCLIALSLWGCSAGGPGGVLDSSVQSAVSQKVVTFRVTGKGLEPENALTKGEARLMAERAAVADGYRQLVEKVRGVYVDAYMKAGRGSVNQDTIQVHTQSWLRGTEVVEITQAEYGITLARLQLRINFSRKGMIWWPVGIADEG
;
A
#
# COMPACT_ATOMS: atom_id res chain seq x y z
N MET A 1 64.71 50.07 20.70
CA MET A 1 65.23 48.71 20.39
C MET A 1 64.30 48.09 19.34
N LYS A 2 64.41 48.53 18.09
CA LYS A 2 64.98 47.84 16.90
C LYS A 2 64.26 46.54 16.49
N LYS A 3 63.50 46.68 15.40
CA LYS A 3 62.65 45.75 14.63
C LYS A 3 63.45 44.59 14.00
N ARG A 4 62.83 43.42 13.79
CA ARG A 4 63.06 42.55 12.61
C ARG A 4 61.79 41.79 12.19
N LEU A 5 61.34 42.12 10.99
CA LEU A 5 60.44 41.38 10.11
C LEU A 5 61.19 40.20 9.45
N ALA A 6 60.49 39.15 9.01
CA ALA A 6 60.37 38.79 7.58
C ALA A 6 59.60 37.47 7.35
N LEU A 7 58.65 37.55 6.41
CA LEU A 7 58.02 36.45 5.69
C LEU A 7 59.05 35.57 4.96
N SER A 8 58.72 34.29 4.74
CA SER A 8 59.00 33.64 3.45
C SER A 8 58.02 32.51 3.17
N VAL A 9 57.33 32.64 2.04
CA VAL A 9 56.43 31.69 1.39
C VAL A 9 57.22 31.02 0.28
N CYS A 10 57.29 29.67 0.22
CA CYS A 10 57.53 28.89 -1.00
C CYS A 10 57.28 27.39 -0.68
N LEU A 11 56.16 26.80 -1.11
CA LEU A 11 55.95 26.09 -2.38
C LEU A 11 56.45 24.63 -2.36
N ILE A 12 55.49 23.71 -2.14
CA ILE A 12 55.25 22.44 -2.85
C ILE A 12 56.49 21.65 -3.32
N ALA A 13 56.70 20.46 -2.75
CA ALA A 13 56.62 19.16 -3.45
C ALA A 13 57.36 18.01 -2.72
N LEU A 14 56.83 16.80 -2.95
CA LEU A 14 57.48 15.48 -2.93
C LEU A 14 57.62 14.68 -1.62
N SER A 15 56.76 13.65 -1.58
CA SER A 15 57.04 12.25 -1.26
C SER A 15 57.55 11.88 0.13
N LEU A 16 56.64 11.32 0.93
CA LEU A 16 56.95 10.23 1.85
C LEU A 16 56.01 9.06 1.55
N TRP A 17 56.55 8.09 0.83
CA TRP A 17 56.06 6.72 0.75
C TRP A 17 55.86 6.18 2.17
N GLY A 18 54.62 5.91 2.54
CA GLY A 18 54.29 4.96 3.59
C GLY A 18 53.85 3.64 2.95
N CYS A 19 54.70 2.62 3.01
CA CYS A 19 54.28 1.23 2.75
C CYS A 19 53.48 0.74 3.95
N SER A 20 52.15 0.63 3.82
CA SER A 20 51.36 -0.26 4.66
C SER A 20 51.07 -1.54 3.89
N ALA A 21 51.47 -2.65 4.49
CA ALA A 21 51.39 -4.00 3.94
C ALA A 21 49.93 -4.36 3.59
N GLY A 22 49.68 -4.56 2.29
CA GLY A 22 48.46 -5.18 1.79
C GLY A 22 48.47 -6.67 2.12
N GLY A 23 47.70 -7.06 3.13
CA GLY A 23 47.26 -8.45 3.29
C GLY A 23 46.19 -8.76 2.23
N PRO A 24 46.30 -9.87 1.48
CA PRO A 24 45.28 -10.27 0.53
C PRO A 24 44.13 -10.91 1.29
N GLY A 25 42.98 -10.23 1.34
CA GLY A 25 41.77 -10.77 1.95
C GLY A 25 40.79 -9.75 2.51
N GLY A 26 40.78 -8.51 2.00
CA GLY A 26 39.71 -7.56 2.28
C GLY A 26 38.66 -7.61 1.18
N VAL A 27 37.60 -8.38 1.37
CA VAL A 27 36.27 -8.16 0.74
C VAL A 27 35.21 -8.93 1.54
N LEU A 28 34.62 -8.29 2.55
CA LEU A 28 33.18 -8.41 2.80
C LEU A 28 32.72 -7.02 3.23
N ASP A 29 32.40 -6.28 2.20
CA ASP A 29 31.58 -5.09 2.20
C ASP A 29 30.42 -5.19 3.20
N SER A 30 30.50 -4.44 4.30
CA SER A 30 29.40 -4.21 5.24
C SER A 30 28.23 -3.42 4.61
N SER A 31 28.28 -3.12 3.31
CA SER A 31 27.16 -2.54 2.54
C SER A 31 26.21 -3.58 1.92
N VAL A 32 26.47 -4.89 2.09
CA VAL A 32 25.42 -5.90 1.94
C VAL A 32 24.56 -5.98 3.21
N GLN A 33 24.22 -4.84 3.81
CA GLN A 33 22.87 -4.69 4.29
C GLN A 33 22.01 -4.57 3.03
N SER A 34 21.81 -5.72 2.37
CA SER A 34 20.81 -5.88 1.32
C SER A 34 19.56 -5.31 1.94
N ALA A 35 19.20 -4.10 1.51
CA ALA A 35 17.97 -3.46 1.87
C ALA A 35 16.90 -4.44 1.40
N VAL A 36 16.46 -5.31 2.30
CA VAL A 36 15.23 -6.05 2.15
C VAL A 36 14.20 -4.95 2.24
N SER A 37 14.01 -4.26 1.10
CA SER A 37 12.91 -3.36 0.85
C SER A 37 11.70 -4.27 0.93
N GLN A 38 11.23 -4.50 2.15
CA GLN A 38 9.99 -5.18 2.40
C GLN A 38 8.96 -4.30 1.73
N LYS A 39 8.53 -4.70 0.52
CA LYS A 39 7.55 -3.98 -0.27
C LYS A 39 6.22 -4.11 0.47
N VAL A 40 5.97 -3.18 1.40
CA VAL A 40 4.71 -3.09 2.12
C VAL A 40 3.76 -2.28 1.25
N VAL A 41 2.71 -2.91 0.76
CA VAL A 41 1.65 -2.23 0.02
C VAL A 41 0.50 -1.95 0.96
N THR A 42 -0.02 -0.73 0.89
CA THR A 42 -1.13 -0.28 1.72
C THR A 42 -2.35 -0.06 0.84
N PHE A 43 -3.40 -0.85 1.06
CA PHE A 43 -4.70 -0.66 0.44
C PHE A 43 -5.57 0.22 1.33
N ARG A 44 -6.28 1.16 0.72
CA ARG A 44 -7.22 2.05 1.41
C ARG A 44 -8.57 2.04 0.71
N VAL A 45 -9.62 2.08 1.52
CA VAL A 45 -11.01 2.16 1.06
C VAL A 45 -11.80 3.10 1.97
N THR A 46 -12.93 3.57 1.45
CA THR A 46 -13.93 4.30 2.22
C THR A 46 -15.25 3.57 2.04
N GLY A 47 -15.66 2.83 3.06
CA GLY A 47 -16.96 2.20 3.12
C GLY A 47 -18.05 3.21 3.50
N LYS A 48 -19.28 2.94 3.06
CA LYS A 48 -20.42 3.81 3.29
C LYS A 48 -21.56 3.05 3.94
N GLY A 49 -22.22 3.68 4.90
CA GLY A 49 -23.43 3.18 5.55
C GLY A 49 -24.45 4.29 5.66
N LEU A 50 -25.72 3.92 5.76
CA LEU A 50 -26.82 4.86 5.88
C LEU A 50 -27.65 4.49 7.12
N GLU A 51 -28.03 5.50 7.89
CA GLU A 51 -28.97 5.36 8.99
C GLU A 51 -30.32 4.86 8.44
N PRO A 52 -30.82 3.71 8.92
CA PRO A 52 -32.06 3.17 8.41
C PRO A 52 -33.26 3.92 9.02
N GLU A 53 -34.30 4.12 8.21
CA GLU A 53 -35.50 4.85 8.62
C GLU A 53 -36.34 4.11 9.67
N ASN A 54 -36.17 2.79 9.79
CA ASN A 54 -36.93 1.92 10.69
C ASN A 54 -36.26 1.67 12.05
N ALA A 55 -35.20 2.41 12.40
CA ALA A 55 -34.57 2.29 13.72
C ALA A 55 -35.47 2.84 14.83
N LEU A 56 -35.47 2.19 16.00
CA LEU A 56 -36.30 2.62 17.15
C LEU A 56 -35.74 3.89 17.80
N THR A 57 -34.41 4.05 17.77
CA THR A 57 -33.73 5.22 18.33
C THR A 57 -32.69 5.76 17.36
N LYS A 58 -32.40 7.06 17.45
CA LYS A 58 -31.32 7.68 16.67
C LYS A 58 -29.95 7.09 16.99
N GLY A 59 -29.73 6.66 18.24
CA GLY A 59 -28.50 5.97 18.64
C GLY A 59 -28.35 4.62 17.93
N GLU A 60 -29.43 3.84 17.87
CA GLU A 60 -29.47 2.58 17.14
C GLU A 60 -29.21 2.79 15.63
N ALA A 61 -29.87 3.79 15.02
CA ALA A 61 -29.68 4.11 13.60
C ALA A 61 -28.21 4.35 13.25
N ARG A 62 -27.53 5.16 14.07
CA ARG A 62 -26.09 5.47 13.93
C ARG A 62 -25.22 4.22 14.03
N LEU A 63 -25.49 3.36 15.00
CA LEU A 63 -24.75 2.10 15.17
C LEU A 63 -24.96 1.16 13.98
N MET A 64 -26.17 1.12 13.40
CA MET A 64 -26.42 0.35 12.18
C MET A 64 -25.67 0.92 10.98
N ALA A 65 -25.69 2.24 10.80
CA ALA A 65 -24.98 2.92 9.73
C ALA A 65 -23.46 2.71 9.82
N GLU A 66 -22.89 2.79 11.01
CA GLU A 66 -21.49 2.48 11.27
C GLU A 66 -21.12 1.04 10.89
N ARG A 67 -21.93 0.07 11.32
CA ARG A 67 -21.72 -1.35 10.96
C ARG A 67 -21.81 -1.57 9.46
N ALA A 68 -22.77 -0.94 8.79
CA ALA A 68 -22.90 -1.01 7.34
C ALA A 68 -21.68 -0.40 6.63
N ALA A 69 -21.20 0.76 7.08
CA ALA A 69 -20.01 1.40 6.53
C ALA A 69 -18.75 0.53 6.68
N VAL A 70 -18.55 -0.09 7.84
CA VAL A 70 -17.42 -0.99 8.06
C VAL A 70 -17.53 -2.24 7.18
N ALA A 71 -18.71 -2.86 7.11
CA ALA A 71 -18.95 -4.04 6.27
C ALA A 71 -18.72 -3.74 4.77
N ASP A 72 -19.20 -2.58 4.30
CA ASP A 72 -18.96 -2.10 2.94
C ASP A 72 -17.46 -1.88 2.66
N GLY A 73 -16.74 -1.30 3.63
CA GLY A 73 -15.29 -1.16 3.55
C GLY A 73 -14.57 -2.51 3.41
N TYR A 74 -14.95 -3.52 4.20
CA TYR A 74 -14.38 -4.86 4.07
C TYR A 74 -14.64 -5.48 2.70
N ARG A 75 -15.86 -5.37 2.17
CA ARG A 75 -16.22 -5.83 0.82
C ARG A 75 -15.34 -5.17 -0.24
N GLN A 76 -15.21 -3.84 -0.21
CA GLN A 76 -14.34 -3.10 -1.14
C GLN A 76 -12.87 -3.52 -1.03
N LEU A 77 -12.37 -3.81 0.18
CA LEU A 77 -10.99 -4.31 0.36
C LEU A 77 -10.82 -5.69 -0.24
N VAL A 78 -11.77 -6.60 -0.03
CA VAL A 78 -11.72 -7.94 -0.62
C VAL A 78 -11.68 -7.86 -2.14
N GLU A 79 -12.56 -7.06 -2.73
CA GLU A 79 -12.61 -6.84 -4.19
C GLU A 79 -11.29 -6.26 -4.72
N LYS A 80 -10.70 -5.27 -4.03
CA LYS A 80 -9.42 -4.67 -4.43
C LYS A 80 -8.24 -5.63 -4.30
N VAL A 81 -8.23 -6.48 -3.28
CA VAL A 81 -7.09 -7.36 -2.96
C VAL A 81 -7.13 -8.65 -3.77
N ARG A 82 -8.32 -9.28 -3.86
CA ARG A 82 -8.49 -10.59 -4.50
C ARG A 82 -9.14 -10.52 -5.88
N GLY A 83 -9.73 -9.39 -6.23
CA GLY A 83 -10.55 -9.27 -7.44
C GLY A 83 -11.95 -9.80 -7.21
N VAL A 84 -12.67 -9.94 -8.33
CA VAL A 84 -14.07 -10.32 -8.34
C VAL A 84 -14.34 -11.22 -9.54
N TYR A 85 -15.14 -12.25 -9.32
CA TYR A 85 -15.64 -13.13 -10.37
C TYR A 85 -16.95 -12.55 -10.89
N VAL A 86 -17.07 -12.42 -12.21
CA VAL A 86 -18.23 -11.81 -12.87
C VAL A 86 -18.79 -12.81 -13.87
N ASP A 87 -20.02 -13.25 -13.61
CA ASP A 87 -20.80 -14.10 -14.51
C ASP A 87 -21.86 -13.24 -15.19
N ALA A 88 -21.80 -13.11 -16.51
CA ALA A 88 -22.74 -12.30 -17.29
C ALA A 88 -23.51 -13.18 -18.27
N TYR A 89 -24.84 -13.07 -18.26
CA TYR A 89 -25.73 -13.75 -19.19
C TYR A 89 -26.52 -12.73 -20.01
N MET A 90 -26.30 -12.75 -21.32
CA MET A 90 -26.96 -11.86 -22.28
C MET A 90 -27.79 -12.65 -23.28
N LYS A 91 -29.03 -12.21 -23.52
CA LYS A 91 -29.91 -12.73 -24.59
C LYS A 91 -30.12 -11.65 -25.65
N ALA A 92 -29.57 -11.85 -26.84
CA ALA A 92 -29.75 -10.95 -27.98
C ALA A 92 -30.80 -11.48 -28.98
N GLY A 93 -31.56 -10.60 -29.62
CA GLY A 93 -32.50 -10.93 -30.69
C GLY A 93 -32.79 -9.72 -31.60
N ARG A 94 -32.92 -9.96 -32.92
CA ARG A 94 -33.16 -8.93 -33.96
C ARG A 94 -32.19 -7.73 -33.90
N GLY A 95 -30.91 -7.98 -33.59
CA GLY A 95 -29.89 -6.93 -33.51
C GLY A 95 -29.93 -6.07 -32.25
N SER A 96 -30.74 -6.42 -31.24
CA SER A 96 -30.78 -5.76 -29.93
C SER A 96 -30.60 -6.74 -28.76
N VAL A 97 -30.09 -6.26 -27.63
CA VAL A 97 -30.01 -7.03 -26.37
C VAL A 97 -31.37 -6.95 -25.67
N ASN A 98 -32.02 -8.09 -25.46
CA ASN A 98 -33.36 -8.17 -24.86
C ASN A 98 -33.31 -8.38 -23.34
N GLN A 99 -32.28 -9.05 -22.83
CA GLN A 99 -32.08 -9.27 -21.39
C GLN A 99 -30.60 -9.43 -21.10
N ASP A 100 -30.14 -8.82 -20.01
CA ASP A 100 -28.80 -8.96 -19.45
C ASP A 100 -28.91 -9.24 -17.94
N THR A 101 -28.04 -10.07 -17.40
CA THR A 101 -27.96 -10.39 -15.97
C THR A 101 -26.51 -10.60 -15.61
N ILE A 102 -26.01 -9.76 -14.69
CA ILE A 102 -24.62 -9.79 -14.23
C ILE A 102 -24.61 -10.18 -12.76
N GLN A 103 -23.92 -11.27 -12.44
CA GLN A 103 -23.69 -11.76 -11.08
C GLN A 103 -22.22 -11.59 -10.72
N VAL A 104 -21.97 -11.13 -9.50
CA VAL A 104 -20.66 -10.69 -9.05
C VAL A 104 -20.37 -11.35 -7.71
N HIS A 105 -19.28 -12.12 -7.64
CA HIS A 105 -18.92 -12.91 -6.46
C HIS A 105 -17.46 -12.69 -6.06
N THR A 106 -17.22 -12.52 -4.75
CA THR A 106 -15.86 -12.51 -4.22
C THR A 106 -15.81 -13.21 -2.86
N GLN A 107 -14.73 -13.94 -2.61
CA GLN A 107 -14.51 -14.68 -1.37
C GLN A 107 -13.04 -14.60 -0.99
N SER A 108 -12.74 -14.00 0.15
CA SER A 108 -11.38 -13.88 0.68
C SER A 108 -11.36 -13.84 2.20
N TRP A 109 -10.19 -14.16 2.76
CA TRP A 109 -9.90 -13.97 4.18
C TRP A 109 -8.96 -12.78 4.36
N LEU A 110 -9.45 -11.68 4.93
CA LEU A 110 -8.63 -10.51 5.25
C LEU A 110 -8.10 -10.60 6.69
N ARG A 111 -6.79 -10.42 6.87
CA ARG A 111 -6.15 -10.28 8.19
C ARG A 111 -5.44 -8.94 8.28
N GLY A 112 -5.54 -8.29 9.44
CA GLY A 112 -4.82 -7.05 9.72
C GLY A 112 -5.41 -5.82 9.04
N THR A 113 -6.70 -5.84 8.71
CA THR A 113 -7.43 -4.63 8.33
C THR A 113 -7.64 -3.76 9.57
N GLU A 114 -7.37 -2.47 9.42
CA GLU A 114 -7.51 -1.46 10.45
C GLU A 114 -8.62 -0.48 10.04
N VAL A 115 -9.52 -0.17 10.97
CA VAL A 115 -10.49 0.92 10.81
C VAL A 115 -9.82 2.20 11.29
N VAL A 116 -9.43 3.06 10.35
CA VAL A 116 -8.63 4.27 10.62
C VAL A 116 -9.50 5.40 11.14
N GLU A 117 -10.67 5.59 10.55
CA GLU A 117 -11.57 6.69 10.90
C GLU A 117 -13.02 6.30 10.60
N ILE A 118 -13.94 6.76 11.45
CA ILE A 118 -15.38 6.70 11.20
C ILE A 118 -15.91 8.13 11.34
N THR A 119 -16.51 8.64 10.26
CA THR A 119 -17.03 10.00 10.18
C THR A 119 -18.52 9.95 9.87
N GLN A 120 -19.33 10.66 10.64
CA GLN A 120 -20.74 10.86 10.35
C GLN A 120 -20.91 12.10 9.48
N ALA A 121 -21.37 11.92 8.25
CA ALA A 121 -21.70 12.98 7.31
C ALA A 121 -23.16 13.44 7.48
N GLU A 122 -23.54 14.43 6.68
CA GLU A 122 -24.93 14.89 6.62
C GLU A 122 -25.85 13.78 6.09
N TYR A 123 -27.15 13.93 6.36
CA TYR A 123 -28.21 13.03 5.89
C TYR A 123 -28.11 11.58 6.42
N GLY A 124 -27.48 11.38 7.58
CA GLY A 124 -27.39 10.06 8.22
C GLY A 124 -26.42 9.11 7.51
N ILE A 125 -25.50 9.64 6.69
CA ILE A 125 -24.47 8.84 6.01
C ILE A 125 -23.27 8.68 6.94
N THR A 126 -22.85 7.45 7.19
CA THR A 126 -21.58 7.15 7.86
C THR A 126 -20.51 6.75 6.85
N LEU A 127 -19.31 7.29 6.99
CA LEU A 127 -18.13 6.92 6.21
C LEU A 127 -17.13 6.21 7.13
N ALA A 128 -16.66 5.04 6.71
CA ALA A 128 -15.62 4.30 7.43
C ALA A 128 -14.37 4.18 6.54
N ARG A 129 -13.26 4.77 6.96
CA ARG A 129 -11.98 4.63 6.27
C ARG A 129 -11.24 3.41 6.81
N LEU A 130 -10.99 2.44 5.95
CA LEU A 130 -10.25 1.23 6.31
C LEU A 130 -8.93 1.19 5.56
N GLN A 131 -7.94 0.59 6.21
CA GLN A 131 -6.61 0.39 5.69
C GLN A 131 -6.17 -1.06 5.88
N LEU A 132 -5.53 -1.64 4.86
CA LEU A 132 -4.90 -2.94 4.94
C LEU A 132 -3.44 -2.83 4.49
N ARG A 133 -2.51 -3.22 5.36
CA ARG A 133 -1.08 -3.22 5.06
C ARG A 133 -0.61 -4.64 4.86
N ILE A 134 -0.13 -4.95 3.65
CA ILE A 134 0.38 -6.28 3.28
C ILE A 134 1.89 -6.18 3.09
N ASN A 135 2.63 -6.95 3.88
CA ASN A 135 4.06 -7.15 3.68
C ASN A 135 4.27 -8.37 2.79
N PHE A 136 4.71 -8.16 1.55
CA PHE A 136 5.02 -9.24 0.61
C PHE A 136 6.41 -9.83 0.90
N SER A 137 6.60 -10.41 2.09
CA SER A 137 7.87 -11.04 2.48
C SER A 137 7.91 -12.54 2.17
N ARG A 138 6.79 -13.17 1.78
CA ARG A 138 6.74 -14.61 1.44
C ARG A 138 6.59 -14.84 -0.07
N LYS A 139 7.56 -15.57 -0.65
CA LYS A 139 7.42 -16.27 -1.94
C LYS A 139 6.24 -17.26 -1.83
N GLY A 140 5.22 -17.11 -2.66
CA GLY A 140 4.07 -18.03 -2.74
C GLY A 140 2.69 -17.37 -2.77
N MET A 141 2.58 -16.05 -2.59
CA MET A 141 1.33 -15.33 -2.83
C MET A 141 1.19 -15.07 -4.33
N ILE A 142 0.45 -15.94 -5.04
CA ILE A 142 0.17 -15.78 -6.47
C ILE A 142 -0.86 -14.67 -6.63
N TRP A 143 -0.37 -13.48 -6.99
CA TRP A 143 -1.20 -12.34 -7.39
C TRP A 143 -1.34 -12.37 -8.91
N TRP A 144 -2.58 -12.53 -9.41
CA TRP A 144 -2.90 -12.55 -10.83
C TRP A 144 -3.18 -11.15 -11.38
N PRO A 145 -2.72 -10.83 -12.59
CA PRO A 145 -1.33 -10.85 -13.00
C PRO A 145 -0.74 -9.43 -12.95
N VAL A 146 0.56 -9.38 -12.64
CA VAL A 146 1.46 -8.32 -13.05
C VAL A 146 1.25 -7.96 -14.53
N GLY A 147 0.58 -6.85 -14.75
CA GLY A 147 0.57 -6.18 -16.04
C GLY A 147 1.87 -5.40 -16.22
N ILE A 148 2.74 -5.93 -17.09
CA ILE A 148 3.78 -5.25 -17.88
C ILE A 148 5.08 -4.87 -17.14
N ALA A 149 6.18 -5.26 -17.79
CA ALA A 149 7.60 -5.02 -17.51
C ALA A 149 8.24 -5.92 -16.46
N ASP A 150 8.58 -7.13 -16.91
CA ASP A 150 9.93 -7.70 -16.73
C ASP A 150 10.26 -8.45 -18.04
N GLU A 151 10.42 -7.70 -19.13
CA GLU A 151 11.16 -8.20 -20.29
C GLU A 151 12.58 -7.64 -20.21
N GLY A 152 13.54 -8.55 -20.05
CA GLY A 152 14.94 -8.41 -20.50
C GLY A 152 15.82 -7.41 -19.79
#